data_AF-A5KJV6-F1
#
_entry.id   AF-A5KJV6-F1
#
_cell.length_a   1.000
_cell.length_b   1.000
_cell.length_c   1.000
_cell.angle_alpha   90.00
_cell.angle_beta   90.00
_cell.angle_gamma   90.00
#
_symmetry.space_group_name_H-M   'P 1'
#
loop_
_entity.id
_entity.type
_entity.pdbx_description
1 polymer ?
#
loop_
_entity_poly.entity_id
_entity_poly.type
_entity_poly.pdbx_seq_one_letter_code
_entity_poly.pdbx_strand_id
1 'polypeptide(L)'
;MSFIGSGLYGFLRKRGVGFPVSGAVGTIVLLFYTVMTGASISALRALIMFSVRMGAEVTGRDYDLPTSLAVAAALLSAKDPLCLSDAGFLFSFGSLCGICMLTPLFECLFGCGTEKKNIWTHMGKAVSASLAVNLFLLGPMLYFYFEIPPYSVFLNLFVIPALPVIMGTGLSGSVMILLVKPIGIILLKSSGVILWAYDRLCSAAVMLPFGRITAGKPSVQLLVAYYVILFALYGMYRRFPKKIWGYMLFVSAAFLIVLCGAKTRDIEGIKITVLDVGQGDGIVLSGKGKNYLIDGGSSDVKQAGAQRIEPYLLSEGIGCLDYVFVTHGDEDHISGIRELLEGQKLGVRIDTLVLPPEEYHDEKLADLARIAVENGTRVVSVKTGANIYGRGERQTEKNDSKEVMRLRCIGPLTDIPQGLTKPKAGNEASLVLEFSYGNFDMLFTGDVEGAGEELLVKSDVLRKYEILKCAHHGSKNSGTAAFLEKTDPRAAIISAGIDNRYGHPHEETLNRLKKRKVKTYNTQTDGAVTIKSDGIQISIESFLLSK
;
A
#
# COMPACT_ATOMS: atom_id res chain seq x y z
N MET A 1 -2.43 -27.04 4.82
CA MET A 1 -1.31 -27.96 4.50
C MET A 1 -1.26 -29.19 5.40
N SER A 2 -1.04 -29.08 6.72
CA SER A 2 -0.98 -30.28 7.60
C SER A 2 -2.27 -31.10 7.59
N PHE A 3 -3.43 -30.51 7.30
CA PHE A 3 -4.70 -31.25 7.20
C PHE A 3 -4.71 -32.34 6.11
N ILE A 4 -3.98 -32.17 4.99
CA ILE A 4 -3.92 -33.17 3.92
C ILE A 4 -3.12 -34.39 4.40
N GLY A 5 -1.89 -34.16 4.86
CA GLY A 5 -1.02 -35.22 5.39
C GLY A 5 -1.62 -35.90 6.63
N SER A 6 -2.06 -35.13 7.62
CA SER A 6 -2.67 -35.64 8.85
C SER A 6 -4.03 -36.30 8.61
N GLY A 7 -4.81 -35.82 7.64
CA GLY A 7 -6.09 -36.41 7.26
C GLY A 7 -5.92 -37.78 6.62
N LEU A 8 -5.01 -37.90 5.65
CA LEU A 8 -4.68 -39.19 5.02
C LEU A 8 -4.06 -40.16 6.02
N TYR A 9 -3.12 -39.68 6.83
CA TYR A 9 -2.53 -40.44 7.92
C TYR A 9 -3.61 -40.99 8.87
N GLY A 10 -4.51 -40.12 9.37
CA GLY A 10 -5.60 -40.50 10.26
C GLY A 10 -6.57 -41.48 9.63
N PHE A 11 -6.85 -41.35 8.33
CA PHE A 11 -7.69 -42.29 7.59
C PHE A 11 -7.06 -43.69 7.48
N LEU A 12 -5.77 -43.78 7.14
CA LEU A 12 -5.04 -45.05 7.07
C LEU A 12 -4.94 -45.72 8.44
N ARG A 13 -4.65 -44.94 9.50
CA ARG A 13 -4.64 -45.42 10.88
C ARG A 13 -5.99 -45.97 11.32
N LYS A 14 -7.10 -45.30 10.99
CA LYS A 14 -8.47 -45.78 11.26
C LYS A 14 -8.80 -47.11 10.55
N ARG A 15 -8.12 -47.41 9.43
CA ARG A 15 -8.24 -48.69 8.71
C ARG A 15 -7.25 -49.76 9.18
N GLY A 16 -6.53 -49.52 10.28
CA GLY A 16 -5.61 -50.49 10.87
C GLY A 16 -4.22 -50.53 10.24
N VAL A 17 -3.87 -49.62 9.32
CA VAL A 17 -2.53 -49.55 8.72
C VAL A 17 -1.52 -49.09 9.78
N GLY A 18 -0.32 -49.70 9.81
CA GLY A 18 0.74 -49.37 10.77
C GLY A 18 1.18 -47.90 10.74
N PHE A 19 1.75 -47.41 11.85
CA PHE A 19 2.25 -46.05 11.99
C PHE A 19 3.29 -45.66 10.91
N PRO A 20 4.33 -46.47 10.62
CA PRO A 20 5.37 -46.09 9.67
C PRO A 20 4.84 -45.96 8.24
N VAL A 21 3.99 -46.90 7.82
CA VAL A 21 3.39 -46.90 6.48
C VAL A 21 2.45 -45.73 6.30
N SER A 22 1.58 -45.49 7.28
CA SER A 22 0.64 -44.37 7.24
C SER A 22 1.38 -43.02 7.19
N GLY A 23 2.44 -42.88 7.98
CA GLY A 23 3.26 -41.66 8.03
C GLY A 23 4.07 -41.44 6.75
N ALA A 24 4.64 -42.50 6.17
CA ALA A 24 5.37 -42.43 4.90
C ALA A 24 4.46 -42.00 3.75
N VAL A 25 3.28 -42.63 3.62
CA VAL A 25 2.29 -42.27 2.59
C VAL A 25 1.84 -40.81 2.75
N GLY A 26 1.52 -40.38 3.97
CA GLY A 26 1.16 -38.99 4.25
C GLY A 26 2.27 -38.00 3.89
N THR A 27 3.53 -38.35 4.19
CA THR A 27 4.70 -37.50 3.93
C THR A 27 4.97 -37.39 2.42
N ILE A 28 4.87 -38.50 1.68
CA ILE A 28 5.05 -38.53 0.23
C ILE A 28 3.98 -37.67 -0.45
N VAL A 29 2.71 -37.80 -0.05
CA VAL A 29 1.63 -36.97 -0.60
C VAL A 29 1.86 -35.49 -0.31
N LEU A 30 2.28 -35.15 0.91
CA LEU A 30 2.57 -33.77 1.28
C LEU A 30 3.81 -33.21 0.56
N LEU A 31 4.80 -34.05 0.25
CA LEU A 31 5.97 -33.69 -0.55
C LEU A 31 5.56 -33.35 -1.98
N PHE A 32 4.80 -34.22 -2.65
CA PHE A 32 4.30 -33.94 -4.01
C PHE A 32 3.44 -32.68 -4.05
N TYR A 33 2.58 -32.49 -3.03
CA TYR A 33 1.80 -31.27 -2.90
C TYR A 33 2.68 -30.02 -2.72
N THR A 34 3.76 -30.12 -1.92
CA THR A 34 4.70 -29.02 -1.72
C THR A 34 5.42 -28.65 -3.01
N VAL A 35 5.84 -29.64 -3.79
CA VAL A 35 6.43 -29.43 -5.13
C VAL A 35 5.42 -28.79 -6.08
N MET A 36 4.19 -29.31 -6.11
CA MET A 36 3.09 -28.81 -6.96
C MET A 36 2.77 -27.33 -6.68
N THR A 37 2.90 -26.89 -5.42
CA THR A 37 2.64 -25.49 -5.01
C THR A 37 3.87 -24.59 -5.08
N GLY A 38 4.96 -25.03 -5.72
CA GLY A 38 6.18 -24.24 -5.92
C GLY A 38 7.07 -24.13 -4.68
N ALA A 39 6.95 -25.04 -3.73
CA ALA A 39 7.79 -25.11 -2.52
C ALA A 39 7.85 -23.81 -1.70
N SER A 40 6.72 -23.10 -1.58
CA SER A 40 6.61 -21.92 -0.70
C SER A 40 7.05 -22.22 0.74
N ILE A 41 7.57 -21.22 1.45
CA ILE A 41 8.06 -21.35 2.85
C ILE A 41 7.01 -21.97 3.76
N SER A 42 5.74 -21.56 3.62
CA SER A 42 4.62 -22.11 4.39
C SER A 42 4.38 -23.61 4.14
N ALA A 43 4.56 -24.07 2.91
CA ALA A 43 4.43 -25.47 2.52
C ALA A 43 5.62 -26.29 3.02
N LEU A 44 6.85 -25.81 2.84
CA LEU A 44 8.07 -26.45 3.35
C LEU A 44 8.04 -26.58 4.88
N ARG A 45 7.67 -25.53 5.60
CA ARG A 45 7.46 -25.59 7.06
C ARG A 45 6.45 -26.68 7.42
N ALA A 46 5.30 -26.72 6.74
CA ALA A 46 4.28 -27.72 7.04
C ALA A 46 4.76 -29.16 6.76
N LEU A 47 5.57 -29.36 5.72
CA LEU A 47 6.21 -30.65 5.42
C LEU A 47 7.17 -31.05 6.54
N ILE A 48 8.10 -30.17 6.93
CA ILE A 48 9.06 -30.42 8.01
C ILE A 48 8.33 -30.76 9.31
N MET A 49 7.36 -29.93 9.71
CA MET A 49 6.62 -30.14 10.96
C MET A 49 5.80 -31.44 10.94
N PHE A 50 5.22 -31.79 9.79
CA PHE A 50 4.53 -33.06 9.62
C PHE A 50 5.50 -34.25 9.71
N SER A 51 6.68 -34.16 9.09
CA SER A 51 7.72 -35.18 9.21
C SER A 51 8.21 -35.36 10.65
N VAL A 52 8.42 -34.27 11.40
CA VAL A 52 8.76 -34.31 12.83
C VAL A 52 7.67 -35.01 13.63
N ARG A 53 6.39 -34.67 13.36
CA ARG A 53 5.25 -35.33 14.00
C ARG A 53 5.20 -36.84 13.71
N MET A 54 5.38 -37.24 12.45
CA MET A 54 5.39 -38.65 12.08
C MET A 54 6.57 -39.39 12.73
N GLY A 55 7.74 -38.76 12.81
CA GLY A 55 8.88 -39.29 13.54
C GLY A 55 8.59 -39.49 15.03
N ALA A 56 7.92 -38.53 15.67
CA ALA A 56 7.51 -38.64 17.07
C ALA A 56 6.52 -39.80 17.27
N GLU A 57 5.46 -39.88 16.47
CA GLU A 57 4.44 -40.94 16.59
C GLU A 57 5.02 -42.34 16.29
N VAL A 58 5.93 -42.47 15.33
CA VAL A 58 6.61 -43.76 15.02
C VAL A 58 7.56 -44.18 16.14
N THR A 59 8.21 -43.23 16.80
CA THR A 59 9.15 -43.50 17.92
C THR A 59 8.47 -43.57 19.28
N GLY A 60 7.13 -43.40 19.34
CA GLY A 60 6.38 -43.40 20.59
C GLY A 60 6.64 -42.17 21.48
N ARG A 61 7.09 -41.06 20.90
CA ARG A 61 7.35 -39.79 21.58
C ARG A 61 6.18 -38.82 21.39
N ASP A 62 6.02 -37.91 22.35
CA ASP A 62 5.06 -36.82 22.23
C ASP A 62 5.54 -35.77 21.22
N TYR A 63 4.60 -35.27 20.42
CA TYR A 63 4.85 -34.18 19.49
C TYR A 63 4.79 -32.84 20.21
N ASP A 64 5.91 -32.13 20.24
CA ASP A 64 5.99 -30.77 20.77
C ASP A 64 5.98 -29.72 19.64
N LEU A 65 4.95 -28.87 19.64
CA LEU A 65 4.73 -27.88 18.58
C LEU A 65 5.81 -26.79 18.54
N PRO A 66 6.23 -26.15 19.66
CA PRO A 66 7.35 -25.20 19.68
C PRO A 66 8.66 -25.80 19.16
N THR A 67 9.02 -27.02 19.57
CA THR A 67 10.25 -27.69 19.12
C THR A 67 10.21 -27.94 17.61
N SER A 68 9.09 -28.47 17.10
CA SER A 68 8.88 -28.69 15.66
C SER A 68 8.97 -27.40 14.85
N LEU A 69 8.40 -26.30 15.39
CA LEU A 69 8.48 -24.98 14.78
C LEU A 69 9.91 -24.44 14.77
N ALA A 70 10.66 -24.59 15.86
CA ALA A 70 12.07 -24.18 15.92
C ALA A 70 12.95 -24.96 14.95
N VAL A 71 12.75 -26.28 14.82
CA VAL A 71 13.44 -27.12 13.83
C VAL A 71 13.13 -26.64 12.41
N ALA A 72 11.86 -26.38 12.09
CA ALA A 72 11.47 -25.87 10.78
C ALA A 72 12.10 -24.49 10.49
N ALA A 73 12.12 -23.58 11.46
CA ALA A 73 12.76 -22.28 11.32
C ALA A 73 14.27 -22.41 11.08
N ALA A 74 14.96 -23.25 11.85
CA ALA A 74 16.39 -23.47 11.74
C ALA A 74 16.77 -24.06 10.36
N LEU A 75 16.05 -25.08 9.89
CA LEU A 75 16.35 -25.72 8.60
C LEU A 75 16.10 -24.78 7.42
N LEU A 76 15.02 -23.99 7.45
CA LEU A 76 14.72 -23.04 6.39
C LEU A 76 15.73 -21.88 6.37
N SER A 77 16.05 -21.32 7.53
CA SER A 77 17.00 -20.21 7.65
C SER A 77 18.44 -20.64 7.32
N ALA A 78 18.79 -21.90 7.58
CA ALA A 78 20.09 -22.45 7.20
C ALA A 78 20.25 -22.55 5.67
N LYS A 79 19.16 -22.80 4.95
CA LYS A 79 19.15 -22.83 3.48
C LYS A 79 19.17 -21.42 2.89
N ASP A 80 18.37 -20.52 3.45
CA ASP A 80 18.27 -19.13 3.01
C ASP A 80 18.03 -18.20 4.21
N PRO A 81 19.07 -17.50 4.70
CA PRO A 81 18.92 -16.58 5.84
C PRO A 81 17.96 -15.41 5.57
N LEU A 82 17.80 -15.00 4.30
CA LEU A 82 16.91 -13.90 3.94
C LEU A 82 15.43 -14.29 4.06
N CYS A 83 15.12 -15.59 4.17
CA CYS A 83 13.76 -16.07 4.37
C CYS A 83 13.12 -15.49 5.64
N LEU A 84 13.91 -15.07 6.64
CA LEU A 84 13.41 -14.42 7.86
C LEU A 84 12.76 -13.05 7.60
N SER A 85 13.12 -12.40 6.49
CA SER A 85 12.52 -11.14 6.04
C SER A 85 11.31 -11.33 5.12
N ASP A 86 11.03 -12.57 4.70
CA ASP A 86 9.91 -12.87 3.82
C ASP A 86 8.57 -12.79 4.58
N ALA A 87 7.57 -12.17 3.96
CA ALA A 87 6.23 -12.09 4.53
C ALA A 87 5.64 -13.50 4.74
N GLY A 88 5.81 -14.41 3.78
CA GLY A 88 5.36 -15.79 3.90
C GLY A 88 5.96 -16.52 5.10
N PHE A 89 7.22 -16.28 5.45
CA PHE A 89 7.81 -16.79 6.70
C PHE A 89 7.14 -16.17 7.93
N LEU A 90 7.10 -14.85 8.02
CA LEU A 90 6.60 -14.13 9.19
C LEU A 90 5.12 -14.43 9.50
N PHE A 91 4.26 -14.48 8.48
CA PHE A 91 2.85 -14.84 8.66
C PHE A 91 2.66 -16.30 9.07
N SER A 92 3.47 -17.21 8.51
CA SER A 92 3.36 -18.64 8.77
C SER A 92 3.84 -19.00 10.18
N PHE A 93 5.06 -18.61 10.53
CA PHE A 93 5.63 -18.86 11.86
C PHE A 93 4.94 -18.01 12.93
N GLY A 94 4.68 -16.74 12.63
CA GLY A 94 4.03 -15.81 13.56
C GLY A 94 2.59 -16.21 13.91
N SER A 95 1.80 -16.76 12.96
CA SER A 95 0.46 -17.27 13.30
C SER A 95 0.52 -18.43 14.28
N LEU A 96 1.47 -19.36 14.14
CA LEU A 96 1.65 -20.45 15.10
C LEU A 96 2.16 -19.96 16.46
N CYS A 97 3.10 -19.01 16.49
CA CYS A 97 3.54 -18.36 17.73
C CYS A 97 2.38 -17.66 18.43
N GLY A 98 1.59 -16.88 17.70
CA GLY A 98 0.38 -16.23 18.20
C GLY A 98 -0.60 -17.24 18.80
N ILE A 99 -0.91 -18.33 18.08
CA ILE A 99 -1.80 -19.38 18.57
C ILE A 99 -1.25 -20.01 19.86
N CYS A 100 0.02 -20.39 19.90
CA CYS A 100 0.61 -21.07 21.05
C CYS A 100 0.69 -20.17 22.29
N MET A 101 1.04 -18.90 22.10
CA MET A 101 1.34 -17.97 23.18
C MET A 101 0.10 -17.22 23.65
N LEU A 102 -0.67 -16.62 22.74
CA LEU A 102 -1.70 -15.65 23.09
C LEU A 102 -3.11 -16.26 23.20
N THR A 103 -3.38 -17.41 22.58
CA THR A 103 -4.72 -18.04 22.69
C THR A 103 -5.13 -18.32 24.13
N PRO A 104 -4.28 -18.93 25.00
CA PRO A 104 -4.66 -19.19 26.40
C PRO A 104 -5.03 -17.93 27.19
N LEU A 105 -4.37 -16.81 26.86
CA LEU A 105 -4.62 -15.52 27.47
C LEU A 105 -6.01 -14.99 27.07
N PHE A 106 -6.39 -15.09 25.79
CA PHE A 106 -7.73 -14.72 25.33
C PHE A 106 -8.82 -15.67 25.82
N GLU A 107 -8.54 -16.96 25.91
CA GLU A 107 -9.49 -17.93 26.49
C GLU A 107 -9.78 -17.61 27.97
N CYS A 108 -8.77 -17.15 28.72
CA CYS A 108 -8.93 -16.64 30.08
C CYS A 108 -9.77 -15.36 30.12
N LEU A 109 -9.53 -14.42 29.20
CA LEU A 109 -10.29 -13.16 29.08
C LEU A 109 -11.79 -13.43 28.89
N PHE A 110 -12.13 -14.28 27.91
CA PHE A 110 -13.51 -14.62 27.57
C PHE A 110 -14.13 -15.71 28.47
N GLY A 111 -13.34 -16.34 29.35
CA GLY A 111 -13.83 -17.40 30.23
C GLY A 111 -14.20 -18.70 29.49
N CYS A 112 -13.67 -18.91 28.27
CA CYS A 112 -13.96 -20.08 27.44
C CYS A 112 -12.90 -21.18 27.53
N GLY A 113 -11.93 -21.06 28.45
CA GLY A 113 -10.91 -22.10 28.71
C GLY A 113 -11.41 -23.36 29.42
N THR A 114 -12.69 -23.42 29.82
CA THR A 114 -13.26 -24.60 30.51
C THR A 114 -13.73 -25.68 29.51
N GLU A 115 -13.69 -26.97 29.91
CA GLU A 115 -14.09 -28.11 29.07
C GLU A 115 -15.60 -28.24 28.79
N LYS A 116 -16.43 -27.26 29.18
CA LYS A 116 -17.86 -27.32 28.89
C LYS A 116 -18.07 -27.34 27.37
N LYS A 117 -18.58 -28.45 26.85
CA LYS A 117 -18.92 -28.65 25.43
C LYS A 117 -20.23 -27.94 25.08
N ASN A 118 -20.20 -26.61 24.95
CA ASN A 118 -21.32 -25.85 24.41
C ASN A 118 -20.83 -25.06 23.18
N ILE A 119 -21.74 -24.73 22.26
CA ILE A 119 -21.39 -24.05 21.01
C ILE A 119 -20.70 -22.70 21.27
N TRP A 120 -21.08 -22.02 22.36
CA TRP A 120 -20.49 -20.74 22.79
C TRP A 120 -19.03 -20.85 23.22
N THR A 121 -18.62 -21.95 23.86
CA THR A 121 -17.22 -22.15 24.26
C THR A 121 -16.36 -22.47 23.04
N HIS A 122 -16.86 -23.27 22.10
CA HIS A 122 -16.17 -23.52 20.82
C HIS A 122 -15.97 -22.24 20.00
N MET A 123 -17.02 -21.41 19.88
CA MET A 123 -16.92 -20.13 19.18
C MET A 123 -15.95 -19.18 19.88
N GLY A 124 -16.01 -19.10 21.22
CA GLY A 124 -15.08 -18.30 22.02
C GLY A 124 -13.61 -18.71 21.82
N LYS A 125 -13.31 -20.01 21.70
CA LYS A 125 -11.95 -20.49 21.42
C LYS A 125 -11.48 -20.12 20.00
N ALA A 126 -12.36 -20.24 19.01
CA ALA A 126 -12.04 -19.85 17.63
C ALA A 126 -11.77 -18.34 17.50
N VAL A 127 -12.57 -17.51 18.18
CA VAL A 127 -12.35 -16.06 18.27
C VAL A 127 -11.04 -15.77 19.00
N SER A 128 -10.75 -16.47 20.11
CA SER A 128 -9.50 -16.30 20.86
C SER A 128 -8.27 -16.59 20.01
N ALA A 129 -8.28 -17.69 19.24
CA ALA A 129 -7.20 -18.02 18.32
C ALA A 129 -7.06 -16.98 17.20
N SER A 130 -8.18 -16.49 16.65
CA SER A 130 -8.17 -15.48 15.59
C SER A 130 -7.64 -14.13 16.08
N LEU A 131 -7.97 -13.72 17.31
CA LEU A 131 -7.43 -12.52 17.95
C LEU A 131 -5.94 -12.67 18.27
N ALA A 132 -5.54 -13.84 18.78
CA ALA A 132 -4.15 -14.18 19.06
C ALA A 132 -3.27 -14.04 17.81
N VAL A 133 -3.71 -14.58 16.68
CA VAL A 133 -3.02 -14.44 15.39
C VAL A 133 -2.97 -13.00 14.93
N ASN A 134 -4.11 -12.29 14.93
CA ASN A 134 -4.17 -10.91 14.44
C ASN A 134 -3.29 -9.95 15.25
N LEU A 135 -3.27 -10.05 16.57
CA LEU A 135 -2.40 -9.22 17.39
C LEU A 135 -0.93 -9.58 17.22
N PHE A 136 -0.58 -10.87 17.22
CA PHE A 136 0.82 -11.26 17.01
C PHE A 136 1.33 -10.82 15.64
N LEU A 137 0.49 -10.88 14.61
CA LEU A 137 0.82 -10.50 13.23
C LEU A 137 0.57 -9.03 12.90
N LEU A 138 0.09 -8.21 13.84
CA LEU A 138 -0.22 -6.80 13.60
C LEU A 138 1.00 -6.05 13.05
N GLY A 139 2.19 -6.34 13.58
CA GLY A 139 3.45 -5.79 13.12
C GLY A 139 3.75 -6.08 11.64
N PRO A 140 3.93 -7.34 11.23
CA PRO A 140 4.09 -7.75 9.84
C PRO A 140 2.97 -7.25 8.93
N MET A 141 1.72 -7.29 9.38
CA MET A 141 0.58 -6.80 8.62
C MET A 141 0.74 -5.32 8.26
N LEU A 142 1.06 -4.48 9.24
CA LEU A 142 1.32 -3.06 9.01
C LEU A 142 2.61 -2.79 8.24
N TYR A 143 3.63 -3.65 8.37
CA TYR A 143 4.91 -3.46 7.69
C TYR A 143 4.84 -3.72 6.17
N PHE A 144 4.06 -4.74 5.76
CA PHE A 144 3.96 -5.14 4.35
C PHE A 144 2.70 -4.62 3.65
N TYR A 145 1.58 -4.50 4.37
CA TYR A 145 0.29 -4.17 3.77
C TYR A 145 -0.28 -2.84 4.27
N PHE A 146 0.28 -2.24 5.32
CA PHE A 146 -0.07 -0.90 5.86
C PHE A 146 -1.51 -0.74 6.37
N GLU A 147 -2.32 -1.79 6.27
CA GLU A 147 -3.74 -1.80 6.56
C GLU A 147 -4.09 -2.89 7.58
N ILE A 148 -5.19 -2.67 8.29
CA ILE A 148 -5.74 -3.62 9.25
C ILE A 148 -7.18 -3.92 8.85
N PRO A 149 -7.55 -5.20 8.67
CA PRO A 149 -8.93 -5.62 8.44
C PRO A 149 -9.56 -6.11 9.76
N PRO A 150 -10.26 -5.25 10.53
CA PRO A 150 -10.72 -5.59 11.89
C PRO A 150 -11.74 -6.74 11.88
N TYR A 151 -12.55 -6.81 10.83
CA TYR A 151 -13.57 -7.84 10.64
C TYR A 151 -13.00 -9.23 10.30
N SER A 152 -11.70 -9.34 10.00
CA SER A 152 -11.05 -10.62 9.70
C SER A 152 -11.20 -11.66 10.82
N VAL A 153 -11.26 -11.21 12.09
CA VAL A 153 -11.48 -12.08 13.26
C VAL A 153 -12.79 -12.86 13.13
N PHE A 154 -13.86 -12.21 12.66
CA PHE A 154 -15.17 -12.83 12.49
C PHE A 154 -15.26 -13.62 11.18
N LEU A 155 -14.69 -13.09 10.10
CA LEU A 155 -14.63 -13.81 8.83
C LEU A 155 -13.91 -15.15 9.01
N ASN A 156 -12.83 -15.19 9.78
CA ASN A 156 -12.06 -16.41 10.05
C ASN A 156 -12.87 -17.55 10.69
N LEU A 157 -14.01 -17.26 11.34
CA LEU A 157 -14.92 -18.28 11.88
C LEU A 157 -15.55 -19.14 10.78
N PHE A 158 -15.79 -18.56 9.60
CA PHE A 158 -16.39 -19.26 8.45
C PHE A 158 -15.31 -19.82 7.52
N VAL A 159 -14.21 -19.09 7.39
CA VAL A 159 -13.15 -19.36 6.44
C VAL A 159 -12.32 -20.56 6.83
N ILE A 160 -11.81 -20.56 8.06
CA ILE A 160 -10.88 -21.58 8.51
C ILE A 160 -11.50 -22.98 8.40
N PRO A 161 -12.78 -23.19 8.78
CA PRO A 161 -13.45 -24.48 8.57
C PRO A 161 -13.69 -24.84 7.09
N ALA A 162 -13.90 -23.84 6.22
CA ALA A 162 -14.14 -24.09 4.80
C ALA A 162 -12.87 -24.45 4.02
N LEU A 163 -11.68 -23.97 4.45
CA LEU A 163 -10.41 -24.19 3.76
C LEU A 163 -10.08 -25.67 3.49
N PRO A 164 -10.17 -26.61 4.46
CA PRO A 164 -9.94 -28.03 4.19
C PRO A 164 -10.91 -28.61 3.15
N VAL A 165 -12.16 -28.14 3.12
CA VAL A 165 -13.15 -28.57 2.14
C VAL A 165 -12.72 -28.12 0.75
N ILE A 166 -12.42 -26.82 0.58
CA ILE A 166 -11.95 -26.25 -0.70
C ILE A 166 -10.69 -26.97 -1.19
N MET A 167 -9.71 -27.18 -0.31
CA MET A 167 -8.48 -27.89 -0.68
C MET A 167 -8.76 -29.33 -1.08
N GLY A 168 -9.64 -30.02 -0.35
CA GLY A 168 -10.02 -31.41 -0.62
C GLY A 168 -10.78 -31.55 -1.94
N THR A 169 -11.82 -30.75 -2.17
CA THR A 169 -12.62 -30.76 -3.39
C THR A 169 -11.85 -30.25 -4.60
N GLY A 170 -10.95 -29.27 -4.42
CA GLY A 170 -10.05 -28.79 -5.46
C GLY A 170 -9.08 -29.88 -5.91
N LEU A 171 -8.32 -30.47 -4.98
CA LEU A 171 -7.35 -31.53 -5.31
C LEU A 171 -8.02 -32.77 -5.89
N SER A 172 -9.08 -33.27 -5.24
CA SER A 172 -9.83 -34.43 -5.74
C SER A 172 -10.54 -34.13 -7.06
N GLY A 173 -11.09 -32.94 -7.25
CA GLY A 173 -11.69 -32.49 -8.51
C GLY A 173 -10.68 -32.45 -9.66
N SER A 174 -9.47 -31.94 -9.41
CA SER A 174 -8.38 -31.92 -10.39
C SER A 174 -7.90 -33.32 -10.79
N VAL A 175 -7.94 -34.30 -9.88
CA VAL A 175 -7.64 -35.70 -10.24
C VAL A 175 -8.83 -36.34 -10.96
N MET A 176 -10.04 -36.14 -10.44
CA MET A 176 -11.26 -36.75 -10.99
C MET A 176 -11.60 -36.23 -12.38
N ILE A 177 -11.21 -35.01 -12.76
CA ILE A 177 -11.48 -34.53 -14.12
C ILE A 177 -10.73 -35.36 -15.18
N LEU A 178 -9.57 -35.92 -14.82
CA LEU A 178 -8.75 -36.77 -15.69
C LEU A 178 -9.33 -38.19 -15.80
N LEU A 179 -10.00 -38.67 -14.74
CA LEU A 179 -10.56 -40.02 -14.66
C LEU A 179 -12.03 -40.06 -15.12
N VAL A 180 -12.85 -39.17 -14.57
CA VAL A 180 -14.30 -39.07 -14.78
C VAL A 180 -14.71 -37.59 -14.82
N LYS A 181 -14.66 -37.00 -16.01
CA LYS A 181 -14.89 -35.57 -16.25
C LYS A 181 -16.15 -34.98 -15.56
N PRO A 182 -17.34 -35.63 -15.60
CA PRO A 182 -18.52 -35.09 -14.91
C PRO A 182 -18.35 -34.93 -13.40
N ILE A 183 -17.71 -35.90 -12.75
CA ILE A 183 -17.45 -35.87 -11.29
C ILE A 183 -16.43 -34.77 -10.97
N GLY A 184 -15.36 -34.67 -11.76
CA GLY A 184 -14.37 -33.60 -11.61
C GLY A 184 -14.99 -32.20 -11.70
N ILE A 185 -15.89 -31.97 -12.66
CA ILE A 185 -16.59 -30.70 -12.82
C ILE A 185 -17.45 -30.38 -11.58
N ILE A 186 -18.19 -31.36 -11.04
CA ILE A 186 -19.03 -31.15 -9.84
C ILE A 186 -18.18 -30.73 -8.64
N LEU A 187 -17.05 -31.40 -8.41
CA LEU A 187 -16.12 -31.10 -7.30
C LEU A 187 -15.43 -29.73 -7.46
N LEU A 188 -15.07 -29.36 -8.68
CA LEU A 188 -14.49 -28.04 -8.94
C LEU A 188 -15.55 -26.93 -8.80
N LYS A 189 -16.78 -27.16 -9.27
CA LYS A 189 -17.90 -26.22 -9.09
C LYS A 189 -18.25 -25.99 -7.62
N SER A 190 -18.24 -27.03 -6.78
CA SER A 190 -18.49 -26.86 -5.35
C SER A 190 -17.43 -25.97 -4.69
N SER A 191 -16.17 -26.14 -5.05
CA SER A 191 -15.07 -25.26 -4.63
C SER A 191 -15.32 -23.81 -5.09
N GLY A 192 -15.78 -23.62 -6.33
CA GLY A 192 -16.14 -22.31 -6.88
C GLY A 192 -17.27 -21.63 -6.13
N VAL A 193 -18.30 -22.36 -5.70
CA VAL A 193 -19.41 -21.79 -4.89
C VAL A 193 -18.91 -21.31 -3.53
N ILE A 194 -18.04 -22.08 -2.87
CA ILE A 194 -17.48 -21.67 -1.57
C ILE A 194 -16.61 -20.41 -1.75
N LEU A 195 -15.75 -20.38 -2.78
CA LEU A 195 -14.91 -19.21 -3.06
C LEU A 195 -15.75 -17.98 -3.42
N TRP A 196 -16.83 -18.14 -4.19
CA TRP A 196 -17.77 -17.06 -4.50
C TRP A 196 -18.43 -16.51 -3.22
N ALA A 197 -18.93 -17.39 -2.35
CA ALA A 197 -19.53 -16.96 -1.09
C ALA A 197 -18.51 -16.22 -0.22
N TYR A 198 -17.26 -16.68 -0.25
CA TYR A 198 -16.18 -16.08 0.51
C TYR A 198 -15.81 -14.68 0.00
N ASP A 199 -15.72 -14.50 -1.32
CA ASP A 199 -15.52 -13.21 -1.96
C ASP A 199 -16.64 -12.21 -1.63
N ARG A 200 -17.91 -12.65 -1.65
CA ARG A 200 -19.06 -11.81 -1.26
C ARG A 200 -18.99 -11.38 0.21
N LEU A 201 -18.62 -12.29 1.11
CA LEU A 201 -18.47 -11.98 2.54
C LEU A 201 -17.35 -10.96 2.78
N CYS A 202 -16.20 -11.13 2.12
CA CYS A 202 -15.08 -10.19 2.24
C CYS A 202 -15.45 -8.82 1.66
N SER A 203 -16.06 -8.79 0.48
CA SER A 203 -16.52 -7.55 -0.16
C SER A 203 -17.51 -6.78 0.73
N ALA A 204 -18.47 -7.48 1.33
CA ALA A 204 -19.42 -6.88 2.26
C ALA A 204 -18.74 -6.34 3.53
N ALA A 205 -17.76 -7.05 4.08
CA ALA A 205 -17.02 -6.62 5.26
C ALA A 205 -16.18 -5.36 5.01
N VAL A 206 -15.60 -5.21 3.82
CA VAL A 206 -14.83 -4.01 3.44
C VAL A 206 -15.74 -2.78 3.31
N MET A 207 -17.00 -2.95 2.91
CA MET A 207 -17.98 -1.87 2.81
C MET A 207 -18.50 -1.37 4.18
N LEU A 208 -18.28 -2.13 5.26
CA LEU A 208 -18.67 -1.69 6.60
C LEU A 208 -17.79 -0.52 7.07
N PRO A 209 -18.29 0.34 7.98
CA PRO A 209 -17.47 1.35 8.63
C PRO A 209 -16.24 0.71 9.27
N PHE A 210 -15.05 1.25 9.01
CA PHE A 210 -13.78 0.66 9.44
C PHE A 210 -13.53 -0.75 8.90
N GLY A 211 -14.13 -1.10 7.75
CA GLY A 211 -13.91 -2.35 7.01
C GLY A 211 -12.43 -2.64 6.80
N ARG A 212 -11.67 -1.56 6.55
CA ARG A 212 -10.23 -1.50 6.73
C ARG A 212 -9.85 -0.23 7.49
N ILE A 213 -8.68 -0.27 8.11
CA ILE A 213 -8.02 0.90 8.69
C ILE A 213 -6.65 1.03 8.06
N THR A 214 -6.43 2.09 7.28
CA THR A 214 -5.11 2.43 6.73
C THR A 214 -4.31 3.16 7.80
N ALA A 215 -3.37 2.46 8.44
CA ALA A 215 -2.60 3.01 9.55
C ALA A 215 -1.21 3.52 9.13
N GLY A 216 -0.68 3.02 8.02
CA GLY A 216 0.67 3.34 7.56
C GLY A 216 1.73 2.39 8.08
N LYS A 217 2.97 2.60 7.60
CA LYS A 217 4.12 1.74 7.90
C LYS A 217 4.76 2.15 9.24
N PRO A 218 4.83 1.25 10.24
CA PRO A 218 5.52 1.53 11.49
C PRO A 218 7.03 1.67 11.26
N SER A 219 7.68 2.51 12.06
CA SER A 219 9.15 2.47 12.13
C SER A 219 9.61 1.14 12.76
N VAL A 220 10.80 0.68 12.39
CA VAL A 220 11.38 -0.55 12.95
C VAL A 220 11.51 -0.45 14.48
N GLN A 221 11.83 0.74 15.00
CA GLN A 221 11.93 1.00 16.44
C GLN A 221 10.58 0.81 17.14
N LEU A 222 9.50 1.33 16.55
CA LEU A 222 8.14 1.19 17.09
C LEU A 222 7.69 -0.28 17.05
N LEU A 223 8.04 -1.00 15.99
CA LEU A 223 7.77 -2.43 15.86
C LEU A 223 8.50 -3.26 16.93
N VAL A 224 9.79 -2.96 17.18
CA VAL A 224 10.58 -3.61 18.24
C VAL A 224 9.96 -3.32 19.60
N ALA A 225 9.61 -2.06 19.89
CA ALA A 225 8.96 -1.68 21.14
C ALA A 225 7.64 -2.43 21.34
N TYR A 226 6.81 -2.55 20.30
CA TYR A 226 5.57 -3.31 20.33
C TYR A 226 5.80 -4.78 20.73
N TYR A 227 6.75 -5.47 20.11
CA TYR A 227 7.03 -6.86 20.44
C TYR A 227 7.64 -7.04 21.83
N VAL A 228 8.51 -6.13 22.28
CA VAL A 228 9.02 -6.14 23.66
C VAL A 228 7.88 -6.05 24.67
N ILE A 229 6.94 -5.13 24.46
CA ILE A 229 5.74 -4.98 25.29
C ILE A 229 4.88 -6.26 25.24
N LEU A 230 4.64 -6.80 24.04
CA LEU A 230 3.85 -8.02 23.85
C LEU A 230 4.45 -9.20 24.63
N PHE A 231 5.76 -9.44 24.52
CA PHE A 231 6.44 -10.51 25.25
C PHE A 231 6.47 -10.28 26.76
N ALA A 232 6.64 -9.02 27.21
CA ALA A 232 6.56 -8.68 28.63
C ALA A 232 5.17 -8.95 29.21
N LEU A 233 4.11 -8.53 28.51
CA LEU A 233 2.72 -8.78 28.92
C LEU A 233 2.40 -10.28 28.96
N TYR A 234 2.87 -11.05 27.97
CA TYR A 234 2.75 -12.51 27.98
C TYR A 234 3.49 -13.14 29.17
N GLY A 235 4.72 -12.69 29.47
CA GLY A 235 5.47 -13.14 30.64
C GLY A 235 4.76 -12.83 31.96
N MET A 236 4.13 -11.66 32.07
CA MET A 236 3.32 -11.29 33.23
C MET A 236 2.05 -12.13 33.35
N TYR A 237 1.38 -12.45 32.25
CA TYR A 237 0.26 -13.38 32.24
C TYR A 237 0.68 -14.79 32.72
N ARG A 238 1.83 -15.30 32.26
CA ARG A 238 2.38 -16.59 32.71
C ARG A 238 2.65 -16.62 34.22
N ARG A 239 3.08 -15.50 34.79
CA ARG A 239 3.34 -15.38 36.23
C ARG A 239 2.06 -15.14 37.05
N PHE A 240 1.12 -14.37 36.51
CA PHE A 240 -0.13 -13.94 37.14
C PHE A 240 -1.28 -14.00 36.12
N PRO A 241 -2.01 -15.12 36.00
CA PRO A 241 -3.02 -15.32 34.96
C PRO A 241 -4.30 -14.53 35.24
N LYS A 242 -4.23 -13.21 35.05
CA LYS A 242 -5.32 -12.25 35.22
C LYS A 242 -5.79 -11.72 33.86
N LYS A 243 -7.09 -11.42 33.76
CA LYS A 243 -7.71 -10.85 32.55
C LYS A 243 -7.12 -9.51 32.11
N ILE A 244 -6.57 -8.74 33.05
CA ILE A 244 -5.99 -7.40 32.79
C ILE A 244 -4.93 -7.42 31.67
N TRP A 245 -4.14 -8.49 31.57
CA TRP A 245 -3.09 -8.59 30.55
C TRP A 245 -3.64 -8.66 29.13
N GLY A 246 -4.83 -9.25 28.93
CA GLY A 246 -5.52 -9.21 27.63
C GLY A 246 -6.03 -7.84 27.25
N TYR A 247 -6.57 -7.09 28.19
CA TYR A 247 -6.94 -5.69 27.94
C TYR A 247 -5.70 -4.84 27.62
N MET A 248 -4.59 -5.03 28.33
CA MET A 248 -3.34 -4.32 28.07
C MET A 248 -2.76 -4.63 26.67
N LEU A 249 -2.93 -5.87 26.17
CA LEU A 249 -2.55 -6.18 24.79
C LEU A 249 -3.38 -5.39 23.77
N PHE A 250 -4.69 -5.27 23.96
CA PHE A 250 -5.52 -4.41 23.10
C PHE A 250 -5.11 -2.94 23.17
N VAL A 251 -4.80 -2.43 24.37
CA VAL A 251 -4.31 -1.06 24.54
C VAL A 251 -2.98 -0.86 23.80
N SER A 252 -2.03 -1.81 23.92
CA SER A 252 -0.74 -1.73 23.22
C SER A 252 -0.89 -1.76 21.70
N ALA A 253 -1.83 -2.55 21.19
CA ALA A 253 -2.15 -2.62 19.76
C ALA A 253 -2.81 -1.33 19.28
N ALA A 254 -3.80 -0.82 20.01
CA ALA A 254 -4.43 0.46 19.70
C ALA A 254 -3.40 1.60 19.72
N PHE A 255 -2.48 1.59 20.68
CA PHE A 255 -1.40 2.57 20.78
C PHE A 255 -0.45 2.50 19.57
N LEU A 256 -0.06 1.30 19.13
CA LEU A 256 0.72 1.11 17.89
C LEU A 256 0.00 1.72 16.68
N ILE A 257 -1.30 1.41 16.51
CA ILE A 257 -2.12 1.91 15.39
C ILE A 257 -2.19 3.44 15.42
N VAL A 258 -2.44 4.01 16.60
CA VAL A 258 -2.52 5.46 16.80
C VAL A 258 -1.17 6.12 16.50
N LEU A 259 -0.05 5.56 16.95
CA LEU A 259 1.27 6.12 16.68
C LEU A 259 1.67 6.04 15.20
N CYS A 260 1.29 4.98 14.50
CA CYS A 260 1.47 4.90 13.04
C CYS A 260 0.69 6.02 12.34
N GLY A 261 -0.60 6.18 12.69
CA GLY A 261 -1.46 7.23 12.13
C GLY A 261 -1.16 8.65 12.64
N ALA A 262 -0.44 8.80 13.76
CA ALA A 262 0.00 10.08 14.27
C ALA A 262 1.16 10.62 13.43
N LYS A 263 2.12 9.76 13.03
CA LYS A 263 3.26 10.15 12.19
C LYS A 263 2.86 10.85 10.88
N THR A 264 1.65 10.56 10.39
CA THR A 264 1.09 11.09 9.15
C THR A 264 0.27 12.37 9.39
N ARG A 265 -0.18 12.60 10.63
CA ARG A 265 -0.93 13.77 11.09
C ARG A 265 -0.05 14.85 11.72
N ASP A 266 1.12 14.47 12.21
CA ASP A 266 2.00 15.27 13.08
C ASP A 266 3.14 15.97 12.32
N ILE A 267 2.94 16.27 11.03
CA ILE A 267 3.81 17.25 10.37
C ILE A 267 3.26 18.60 10.80
N GLU A 268 3.99 19.32 11.66
CA GLU A 268 3.82 20.76 11.90
C GLU A 268 4.17 21.57 10.63
N GLY A 269 3.60 21.18 9.49
CA GLY A 269 4.03 21.62 8.18
C GLY A 269 3.46 20.77 7.05
N ILE A 270 4.28 20.55 6.02
CA ILE A 270 3.91 19.89 4.78
C ILE A 270 4.97 18.86 4.37
N LYS A 271 4.53 17.89 3.58
CA LYS A 271 5.40 16.93 2.88
C LYS A 271 4.96 16.85 1.43
N ILE A 272 5.89 17.09 0.52
CA ILE A 272 5.72 16.90 -0.92
C ILE A 272 6.69 15.81 -1.34
N THR A 273 6.25 14.80 -2.07
CA THR A 273 7.12 13.75 -2.58
C THR A 273 6.88 13.56 -4.06
N VAL A 274 7.92 13.78 -4.85
CA VAL A 274 7.96 13.42 -6.26
C VAL A 274 8.38 11.96 -6.32
N LEU A 275 7.45 11.10 -6.70
CA LEU A 275 7.64 9.65 -6.73
C LEU A 275 8.47 9.26 -7.96
N ASP A 276 9.33 8.25 -7.79
CA ASP A 276 9.88 7.54 -8.94
C ASP A 276 8.79 6.64 -9.51
N VAL A 277 8.08 7.13 -10.53
CA VAL A 277 7.06 6.39 -11.30
C VAL A 277 7.61 5.84 -12.63
N GLY A 278 8.90 6.06 -12.91
CA GLY A 278 9.47 5.88 -14.24
C GLY A 278 9.35 7.16 -15.06
N GLN A 279 9.12 7.03 -16.35
CA GLN A 279 8.93 8.14 -17.26
C GLN A 279 7.51 8.68 -17.16
N GLY A 280 7.34 9.66 -16.27
CA GLY A 280 6.09 10.36 -16.01
C GLY A 280 6.13 11.16 -14.72
N ASP A 281 4.97 11.65 -14.30
CA ASP A 281 4.81 12.40 -13.05
C ASP A 281 3.91 11.66 -12.05
N GLY A 282 4.29 11.74 -10.78
CA GLY A 282 3.44 11.36 -9.66
C GLY A 282 3.88 12.09 -8.40
N ILE A 283 3.13 13.10 -7.97
CA ILE A 283 3.54 13.98 -6.87
C ILE A 283 2.50 13.95 -5.77
N VAL A 284 2.88 13.46 -4.60
CA VAL A 284 2.01 13.43 -3.41
C VAL A 284 2.33 14.62 -2.52
N LEU A 285 1.31 15.43 -2.21
CA LEU A 285 1.38 16.52 -1.25
C LEU A 285 0.45 16.21 -0.07
N SER A 286 1.00 16.22 1.14
CA SER A 286 0.26 16.01 2.39
C SER A 286 0.56 17.15 3.36
N GLY A 287 -0.48 17.76 3.91
CA GLY A 287 -0.34 18.88 4.84
C GLY A 287 -1.68 19.38 5.35
N LYS A 288 -1.69 19.92 6.59
CA LYS A 288 -2.88 20.55 7.22
C LYS A 288 -4.17 19.70 7.08
N GLY A 289 -4.03 18.39 7.24
CA GLY A 289 -5.15 17.45 7.23
C GLY A 289 -5.81 17.19 5.86
N LYS A 290 -5.12 17.52 4.75
CA LYS A 290 -5.51 17.16 3.39
C LYS A 290 -4.38 16.46 2.65
N ASN A 291 -4.74 15.57 1.72
CA ASN A 291 -3.83 14.84 0.84
C ASN A 291 -4.19 15.11 -0.62
N TYR A 292 -3.17 15.34 -1.42
CA TYR A 292 -3.26 15.72 -2.81
C TYR A 292 -2.35 14.83 -3.63
N LEU A 293 -2.79 14.48 -4.83
CA LEU A 293 -1.96 13.87 -5.86
C LEU A 293 -1.97 14.81 -7.07
N ILE A 294 -0.80 15.16 -7.59
CA ILE A 294 -0.65 15.93 -8.84
C ILE A 294 -0.01 14.98 -9.83
N ASP A 295 -0.79 14.62 -10.85
CA ASP A 295 -0.52 13.54 -11.79
C ASP A 295 -0.22 12.19 -11.10
N GLY A 296 -0.19 11.14 -11.90
CA GLY A 296 0.12 9.80 -11.43
C GLY A 296 0.16 8.85 -12.60
N GLY A 297 1.20 8.96 -13.42
CA GLY A 297 1.32 8.17 -14.63
C GLY A 297 2.74 7.73 -14.92
N SER A 298 2.85 6.80 -15.86
CA SER A 298 4.11 6.33 -16.40
C SER A 298 3.89 5.80 -17.80
N SER A 299 4.84 6.09 -18.70
CA SER A 299 4.85 5.58 -20.07
C SER A 299 5.72 4.34 -20.26
N ASP A 300 6.57 4.00 -19.29
CA ASP A 300 7.53 2.90 -19.37
C ASP A 300 7.38 1.86 -18.23
N VAL A 301 6.69 2.21 -17.14
CA VAL A 301 6.38 1.30 -16.03
C VAL A 301 4.91 0.92 -16.08
N LYS A 302 4.65 -0.39 -16.20
CA LYS A 302 3.29 -0.94 -16.09
C LYS A 302 2.83 -0.91 -14.65
N GLN A 303 1.53 -0.64 -14.44
CA GLN A 303 0.91 -0.67 -13.12
C GLN A 303 1.55 0.31 -12.13
N ALA A 304 1.98 1.48 -12.59
CA ALA A 304 2.64 2.47 -11.74
C ALA A 304 1.72 2.92 -10.59
N GLY A 305 0.41 3.00 -10.83
CA GLY A 305 -0.61 3.25 -9.80
C GLY A 305 -0.61 2.15 -8.74
N ALA A 306 -0.86 0.91 -9.15
CA ALA A 306 -1.01 -0.21 -8.21
C ALA A 306 0.30 -0.68 -7.54
N GLN A 307 1.46 -0.50 -8.19
CA GLN A 307 2.75 -1.03 -7.73
C GLN A 307 3.64 0.02 -7.06
N ARG A 308 3.43 1.32 -7.32
CA ARG A 308 4.29 2.40 -6.79
C ARG A 308 3.50 3.45 -6.03
N ILE A 309 2.47 4.05 -6.65
CA ILE A 309 1.72 5.16 -6.05
C ILE A 309 0.86 4.67 -4.87
N GLU A 310 0.04 3.64 -5.06
CA GLU A 310 -0.84 3.11 -4.02
C GLU A 310 -0.06 2.58 -2.80
N PRO A 311 0.98 1.73 -2.95
CA PRO A 311 1.76 1.30 -1.81
C PRO A 311 2.43 2.45 -1.05
N TYR A 312 2.89 3.49 -1.76
CA TYR A 312 3.43 4.69 -1.12
C TYR A 312 2.36 5.40 -0.28
N LEU A 313 1.18 5.69 -0.87
CA LEU A 313 0.07 6.34 -0.18
C LEU A 313 -0.34 5.57 1.08
N LEU A 314 -0.54 4.25 0.95
CA LEU A 314 -0.90 3.40 2.07
C LEU A 314 0.20 3.36 3.14
N SER A 315 1.48 3.33 2.75
CA SER A 315 2.61 3.36 3.70
C SER A 315 2.68 4.66 4.49
N GLU A 316 2.22 5.77 3.91
CA GLU A 316 2.06 7.08 4.54
C GLU A 316 0.71 7.22 5.24
N GLY A 317 -0.05 6.14 5.45
CA GLY A 317 -1.34 6.15 6.13
C GLY A 317 -2.44 6.90 5.37
N ILE A 318 -2.25 7.16 4.08
CA ILE A 318 -3.19 7.87 3.21
C ILE A 318 -4.14 6.85 2.57
N GLY A 319 -5.29 6.64 3.21
CA GLY A 319 -6.38 5.84 2.63
C GLY A 319 -7.33 6.63 1.71
N CYS A 320 -7.17 7.95 1.64
CA CYS A 320 -8.01 8.82 0.83
C CYS A 320 -7.27 10.08 0.37
N LEU A 321 -7.43 10.42 -0.90
CA LEU A 321 -6.99 11.66 -1.55
C LEU A 321 -8.16 12.63 -1.65
N ASP A 322 -8.01 13.83 -1.09
CA ASP A 322 -9.02 14.87 -1.14
C ASP A 322 -9.17 15.42 -2.57
N TYR A 323 -8.03 15.63 -3.24
CA TYR A 323 -7.96 16.09 -4.62
C TYR A 323 -6.86 15.37 -5.40
N VAL A 324 -7.18 14.97 -6.62
CA VAL A 324 -6.24 14.49 -7.62
C VAL A 324 -6.25 15.49 -8.77
N PHE A 325 -5.15 16.18 -9.03
CA PHE A 325 -5.01 17.10 -10.15
C PHE A 325 -4.40 16.38 -11.33
N VAL A 326 -5.00 16.56 -12.50
CA VAL A 326 -4.48 16.07 -13.77
C VAL A 326 -4.01 17.28 -14.56
N THR A 327 -2.75 17.27 -14.97
CA THR A 327 -2.18 18.38 -15.74
C THR A 327 -2.65 18.35 -17.19
N HIS A 328 -2.63 17.17 -17.83
CA HIS A 328 -3.12 16.92 -19.18
C HIS A 328 -3.36 15.42 -19.39
N GLY A 329 -3.84 15.03 -20.57
CA GLY A 329 -4.35 13.68 -20.85
C GLY A 329 -3.32 12.59 -21.14
N ASP A 330 -2.01 12.85 -21.15
CA ASP A 330 -1.04 11.83 -21.57
C ASP A 330 -0.81 10.72 -20.55
N GLU A 331 -0.45 9.53 -21.06
CA GLU A 331 -0.41 8.29 -20.27
C GLU A 331 0.64 8.35 -19.14
N ASP A 332 1.73 9.07 -19.34
CA ASP A 332 2.74 9.35 -18.32
C ASP A 332 2.26 10.31 -17.22
N HIS A 333 1.02 10.80 -17.31
CA HIS A 333 0.36 11.60 -16.27
C HIS A 333 -0.91 10.94 -15.72
N ILE A 334 -1.65 10.16 -16.52
CA ILE A 334 -2.97 9.63 -16.11
C ILE A 334 -3.04 8.13 -15.84
N SER A 335 -2.06 7.32 -16.27
CA SER A 335 -2.21 5.86 -16.27
C SER A 335 -2.40 5.26 -14.87
N GLY A 336 -1.62 5.70 -13.89
CA GLY A 336 -1.79 5.30 -12.49
C GLY A 336 -3.02 5.89 -11.82
N ILE A 337 -3.48 7.09 -12.21
CA ILE A 337 -4.75 7.66 -11.71
C ILE A 337 -5.93 6.79 -12.15
N ARG A 338 -5.93 6.34 -13.41
CA ARG A 338 -6.93 5.39 -13.93
C ARG A 338 -6.96 4.11 -13.11
N GLU A 339 -5.80 3.51 -12.85
CA GLU A 339 -5.67 2.32 -12.00
C GLU A 339 -6.22 2.55 -10.59
N LEU A 340 -5.92 3.69 -9.97
CA LEU A 340 -6.46 4.06 -8.67
C LEU A 340 -7.98 4.19 -8.70
N LEU A 341 -8.55 4.85 -9.71
CA LEU A 341 -10.00 5.03 -9.85
C LEU A 341 -10.74 3.70 -10.03
N GLU A 342 -10.19 2.76 -10.79
CA GLU A 342 -10.73 1.42 -10.99
C GLU A 342 -10.60 0.55 -9.71
N GLY A 343 -9.51 0.74 -8.97
CA GLY A 343 -9.19 0.00 -7.75
C GLY A 343 -9.79 0.58 -6.46
N GLN A 344 -10.32 1.81 -6.45
CA GLN A 344 -10.59 2.57 -5.22
C GLN A 344 -11.59 1.94 -4.24
N LYS A 345 -12.41 0.99 -4.68
CA LYS A 345 -13.29 0.22 -3.78
C LYS A 345 -12.50 -0.61 -2.77
N LEU A 346 -11.37 -1.15 -3.22
CA LEU A 346 -10.46 -2.01 -2.45
C LEU A 346 -9.10 -1.37 -2.21
N GLY A 347 -8.87 -0.15 -2.70
CA GLY A 347 -7.63 0.61 -2.55
C GLY A 347 -7.82 1.99 -1.93
N VAL A 348 -6.98 2.94 -2.35
CA VAL A 348 -7.07 4.36 -1.95
C VAL A 348 -8.25 5.05 -2.64
N ARG A 349 -9.07 5.75 -1.85
CA ARG A 349 -10.25 6.47 -2.35
C ARG A 349 -9.89 7.85 -2.90
N ILE A 350 -10.51 8.24 -4.02
CA ILE A 350 -10.36 9.59 -4.59
C ILE A 350 -11.67 10.36 -4.40
N ASP A 351 -11.63 11.44 -3.62
CA ASP A 351 -12.80 12.30 -3.38
C ASP A 351 -13.12 13.19 -4.59
N THR A 352 -12.10 13.88 -5.11
CA THR A 352 -12.27 14.84 -6.21
C THR A 352 -11.17 14.71 -7.25
N LEU A 353 -11.53 14.48 -8.50
CA LEU A 353 -10.66 14.61 -9.66
C LEU A 353 -10.77 16.04 -10.20
N VAL A 354 -9.64 16.73 -10.34
CA VAL A 354 -9.54 18.10 -10.83
C VAL A 354 -8.86 18.08 -12.19
N LEU A 355 -9.58 18.55 -13.20
CA LEU A 355 -9.13 18.59 -14.59
C LEU A 355 -8.83 20.03 -15.03
N PRO A 356 -8.07 20.22 -16.13
CA PRO A 356 -7.93 21.53 -16.77
C PRO A 356 -9.30 22.11 -17.19
N PRO A 357 -9.37 23.38 -17.62
CA PRO A 357 -10.58 23.96 -18.19
C PRO A 357 -11.15 23.06 -19.32
N GLU A 358 -12.48 22.95 -19.39
CA GLU A 358 -13.19 22.06 -20.33
C GLU A 358 -12.80 22.28 -21.80
N GLU A 359 -12.41 23.50 -22.17
CA GLU A 359 -11.96 23.83 -23.52
C GLU A 359 -10.62 23.18 -23.93
N TYR A 360 -9.88 22.61 -22.98
CA TYR A 360 -8.64 21.89 -23.20
C TYR A 360 -8.78 20.37 -22.97
N HIS A 361 -10.01 19.87 -22.81
CA HIS A 361 -10.25 18.43 -22.67
C HIS A 361 -10.07 17.72 -24.00
N ASP A 362 -9.22 16.69 -24.01
CA ASP A 362 -9.11 15.73 -25.09
C ASP A 362 -9.93 14.46 -24.79
N GLU A 363 -9.90 13.49 -25.71
CA GLU A 363 -10.61 12.22 -25.54
C GLU A 363 -10.16 11.45 -24.29
N LYS A 364 -8.87 11.57 -23.92
CA LYS A 364 -8.28 10.85 -22.78
C LYS A 364 -8.78 11.42 -21.45
N LEU A 365 -8.82 12.75 -21.33
CA LEU A 365 -9.37 13.43 -20.15
C LEU A 365 -10.88 13.19 -20.01
N ALA A 366 -11.62 13.17 -21.12
CA ALA A 366 -13.05 12.85 -21.11
C ALA A 366 -13.30 11.40 -20.65
N ASP A 367 -12.49 10.45 -21.13
CA ASP A 367 -12.55 9.06 -20.69
C ASP A 367 -12.20 8.89 -19.21
N LEU A 368 -11.15 9.57 -18.73
CA LEU A 368 -10.78 9.57 -17.32
C LEU A 368 -11.88 10.15 -16.43
N ALA A 369 -12.51 11.25 -16.86
CA ALA A 369 -13.64 11.86 -16.17
C ALA A 369 -14.82 10.89 -16.05
N ARG A 370 -15.13 10.15 -17.12
CA ARG A 370 -16.16 9.11 -17.11
C ARG A 370 -15.86 8.02 -16.09
N ILE A 371 -14.64 7.48 -16.09
CA ILE A 371 -14.23 6.42 -15.14
C ILE A 371 -14.31 6.92 -13.70
N ALA A 372 -13.95 8.18 -13.46
CA ALA A 372 -14.07 8.80 -12.15
C ALA A 372 -15.52 8.85 -11.67
N VAL A 373 -16.45 9.31 -12.50
CA VAL A 373 -17.88 9.36 -12.18
C VAL A 373 -18.45 7.96 -11.94
N GLU A 374 -18.11 6.99 -12.80
CA GLU A 374 -18.55 5.59 -12.66
C GLU A 374 -18.10 4.93 -11.34
N ASN A 375 -16.99 5.38 -10.78
CA ASN A 375 -16.46 4.90 -9.50
C ASN A 375 -16.79 5.83 -8.31
N GLY A 376 -17.68 6.80 -8.49
CA GLY A 376 -18.21 7.65 -7.42
C GLY A 376 -17.29 8.81 -7.00
N THR A 377 -16.31 9.16 -7.83
CA THR A 377 -15.42 10.31 -7.64
C THR A 377 -16.05 11.57 -8.25
N ARG A 378 -16.01 12.69 -7.52
CA ARG A 378 -16.47 13.98 -8.04
C ARG A 378 -15.47 14.53 -9.06
N VAL A 379 -15.93 14.96 -10.22
CA VAL A 379 -15.07 15.61 -11.23
C VAL A 379 -15.34 17.11 -11.26
N VAL A 380 -14.28 17.92 -11.27
CA VAL A 380 -14.36 19.38 -11.40
C VAL A 380 -13.29 19.88 -12.36
N SER A 381 -13.60 20.92 -13.12
CA SER A 381 -12.62 21.64 -13.94
C SER A 381 -12.16 22.89 -13.21
N VAL A 382 -10.85 23.16 -13.20
CA VAL A 382 -10.28 24.33 -12.53
C VAL A 382 -9.88 25.40 -13.54
N LYS A 383 -10.16 26.66 -13.22
CA LYS A 383 -9.75 27.83 -14.02
C LYS A 383 -8.55 28.53 -13.39
N THR A 384 -7.78 29.23 -14.23
CA THR A 384 -6.70 30.11 -13.76
C THR A 384 -7.23 31.09 -12.70
N GLY A 385 -6.45 31.27 -11.63
CA GLY A 385 -6.80 32.08 -10.47
C GLY A 385 -7.53 31.36 -9.35
N ALA A 386 -8.04 30.13 -9.58
CA ALA A 386 -8.69 29.35 -8.53
C ALA A 386 -7.70 28.95 -7.42
N ASN A 387 -8.16 29.03 -6.16
CA ASN A 387 -7.38 28.69 -4.97
C ASN A 387 -8.02 27.51 -4.22
N ILE A 388 -7.18 26.59 -3.78
CA ILE A 388 -7.55 25.44 -2.96
C ILE A 388 -6.74 25.51 -1.66
N TYR A 389 -7.44 25.49 -0.53
CA TYR A 389 -6.86 25.69 0.80
C TYR A 389 -6.79 24.40 1.60
N GLY A 390 -5.98 24.37 2.65
CA GLY A 390 -5.94 23.32 3.66
C GLY A 390 -7.28 23.10 4.40
N ARG A 391 -7.36 22.12 5.29
CA ARG A 391 -8.60 21.85 6.04
C ARG A 391 -8.86 22.98 7.05
N GLY A 392 -10.04 23.59 6.96
CA GLY A 392 -10.46 24.66 7.89
C GLY A 392 -9.83 26.02 7.58
N GLU A 393 -8.95 26.10 6.58
CA GLU A 393 -8.33 27.34 6.16
C GLU A 393 -9.24 28.07 5.17
N ARG A 394 -9.44 29.37 5.39
CA ARG A 394 -10.14 30.28 4.48
C ARG A 394 -9.36 31.58 4.41
N GLN A 395 -9.40 32.20 3.24
CA GLN A 395 -8.98 33.58 3.08
C GLN A 395 -9.95 34.46 3.90
N THR A 396 -9.44 35.12 4.93
CA THR A 396 -10.15 36.19 5.64
C THR A 396 -9.42 37.50 5.36
N GLU A 397 -10.15 38.61 5.23
CA GLU A 397 -9.57 39.94 4.98
C GLU A 397 -8.58 40.41 6.07
N LYS A 398 -8.55 39.71 7.23
CA LYS A 398 -7.63 39.95 8.34
C LYS A 398 -6.44 38.97 8.41
N ASN A 399 -6.44 37.91 7.60
CA ASN A 399 -5.33 36.97 7.54
C ASN A 399 -4.36 37.40 6.44
N ASP A 400 -3.42 38.27 6.83
CA ASP A 400 -2.22 38.56 6.03
C ASP A 400 -1.19 37.40 6.09
N SER A 401 -1.62 36.21 6.52
CA SER A 401 -0.74 35.25 7.15
C SER A 401 -0.23 34.21 6.15
N LYS A 402 1.07 34.34 5.86
CA LYS A 402 1.93 33.32 5.25
C LYS A 402 1.74 31.90 5.80
N GLU A 403 1.08 31.69 6.93
CA GLU A 403 0.82 30.36 7.52
C GLU A 403 -0.28 29.53 6.82
N VAL A 404 -1.02 30.09 5.87
CA VAL A 404 -2.08 29.36 5.15
C VAL A 404 -1.50 28.49 4.04
N MET A 405 -1.85 27.21 4.01
CA MET A 405 -1.50 26.32 2.91
C MET A 405 -2.42 26.59 1.72
N ARG A 406 -1.83 26.96 0.58
CA ARG A 406 -2.58 27.32 -0.64
C ARG A 406 -2.00 26.64 -1.87
N LEU A 407 -2.88 26.05 -2.67
CA LEU A 407 -2.61 25.61 -4.03
C LEU A 407 -3.42 26.48 -5.01
N ARG A 408 -2.74 27.17 -5.92
CA ARG A 408 -3.34 28.10 -6.88
C ARG A 408 -3.10 27.62 -8.30
N CYS A 409 -4.16 27.56 -9.11
CA CYS A 409 -4.03 27.35 -10.55
C CYS A 409 -3.58 28.66 -11.21
N ILE A 410 -2.45 28.63 -11.92
CA ILE A 410 -1.92 29.78 -12.67
C ILE A 410 -1.91 29.57 -14.19
N GLY A 411 -2.18 28.34 -14.64
CA GLY A 411 -2.33 27.99 -16.05
C GLY A 411 -3.09 26.66 -16.20
N PRO A 412 -3.69 26.36 -17.36
CA PRO A 412 -3.62 27.16 -18.59
C PRO A 412 -4.50 28.42 -18.53
N LEU A 413 -4.00 29.51 -19.11
CA LEU A 413 -4.75 30.76 -19.23
C LEU A 413 -5.86 30.59 -20.26
N THR A 414 -7.08 31.00 -19.88
CA THR A 414 -8.25 31.01 -20.77
C THR A 414 -8.42 32.39 -21.42
N ASP A 415 -8.06 33.45 -20.69
CA ASP A 415 -8.10 34.83 -21.16
C ASP A 415 -6.75 35.19 -21.79
N ILE A 416 -6.65 35.05 -23.11
CA ILE A 416 -5.38 35.18 -23.85
C ILE A 416 -5.14 36.64 -24.24
N PRO A 417 -4.00 37.26 -23.86
CA PRO A 417 -3.65 38.60 -24.30
C PRO A 417 -3.58 38.73 -25.83
N GLN A 418 -3.96 39.89 -26.35
CA GLN A 418 -3.97 40.14 -27.79
C GLN A 418 -2.57 39.95 -28.40
N GLY A 419 -2.49 39.19 -29.48
CA GLY A 419 -1.24 38.90 -30.19
C GLY A 419 -0.48 37.66 -29.70
N LEU A 420 -1.01 36.92 -28.73
CA LEU A 420 -0.44 35.65 -28.27
C LEU A 420 -1.26 34.45 -28.75
N THR A 421 -0.59 33.31 -28.89
CA THR A 421 -1.17 32.08 -29.43
C THR A 421 -1.89 31.30 -28.33
N LYS A 422 -3.11 30.83 -28.61
CA LYS A 422 -3.84 29.91 -27.73
C LYS A 422 -3.08 28.58 -27.62
N PRO A 423 -2.83 28.06 -26.41
CA PRO A 423 -2.25 26.74 -26.23
C PRO A 423 -3.13 25.66 -26.84
N LYS A 424 -2.52 24.65 -27.43
CA LYS A 424 -3.23 23.43 -27.83
C LYS A 424 -3.46 22.54 -26.61
N ALA A 425 -4.55 21.75 -26.66
CA ALA A 425 -4.76 20.67 -25.70
C ALA A 425 -3.56 19.70 -25.68
N GLY A 426 -3.25 19.13 -24.52
CA GLY A 426 -2.02 18.38 -24.25
C GLY A 426 -0.99 19.24 -23.51
N ASN A 427 0.29 19.04 -23.81
CA ASN A 427 1.42 19.67 -23.11
C ASN A 427 1.30 21.19 -22.95
N GLU A 428 1.01 21.92 -24.03
CA GLU A 428 0.93 23.39 -24.00
C GLU A 428 -0.18 23.90 -23.05
N ALA A 429 -1.25 23.13 -22.86
CA ALA A 429 -2.36 23.45 -21.97
C ALA A 429 -2.29 22.72 -20.62
N SER A 430 -1.10 22.26 -20.22
CA SER A 430 -0.88 21.64 -18.91
C SER A 430 -1.38 22.53 -17.77
N LEU A 431 -2.04 21.93 -16.78
CA LEU A 431 -2.33 22.59 -15.53
C LEU A 431 -1.03 22.98 -14.83
N VAL A 432 -0.91 24.26 -14.46
CA VAL A 432 0.24 24.78 -13.71
C VAL A 432 -0.23 25.24 -12.35
N LEU A 433 0.36 24.66 -11.30
CA LEU A 433 -0.05 24.83 -9.92
C LEU A 433 1.06 25.48 -9.12
N GLU A 434 0.75 26.62 -8.52
CA GLU A 434 1.56 27.26 -7.51
C GLU A 434 1.15 26.74 -6.14
N PHE A 435 2.13 26.28 -5.36
CA PHE A 435 1.95 25.91 -3.97
C PHE A 435 2.64 26.92 -3.05
N SER A 436 1.98 27.28 -1.95
CA SER A 436 2.48 28.18 -0.92
C SER A 436 2.18 27.68 0.48
N TYR A 437 3.18 27.75 1.35
CA TYR A 437 3.04 27.57 2.79
C TYR A 437 4.22 28.23 3.53
N GLY A 438 3.94 29.20 4.39
CA GLY A 438 4.95 30.01 5.07
C GLY A 438 5.73 30.89 4.08
N ASN A 439 7.04 30.79 4.16
CA ASN A 439 8.02 31.33 3.20
C ASN A 439 8.45 30.28 2.16
N PHE A 440 7.72 29.17 2.03
CA PHE A 440 8.02 28.14 1.06
C PHE A 440 6.98 28.15 -0.07
N ASP A 441 7.47 28.37 -1.28
CA ASP A 441 6.71 28.30 -2.52
C ASP A 441 7.33 27.25 -3.46
N MET A 442 6.46 26.48 -4.12
CA MET A 442 6.85 25.49 -5.11
C MET A 442 5.96 25.59 -6.34
N LEU A 443 6.56 25.46 -7.53
CA LEU A 443 5.85 25.47 -8.80
C LEU A 443 5.79 24.06 -9.41
N PHE A 444 4.58 23.59 -9.68
CA PHE A 444 4.31 22.37 -10.46
C PHE A 444 3.87 22.76 -11.86
N THR A 445 4.61 22.32 -12.86
CA THR A 445 4.45 22.80 -14.23
C THR A 445 3.76 21.83 -15.17
N GLY A 446 3.49 20.58 -14.72
CA GLY A 446 3.17 19.49 -15.63
C GLY A 446 4.18 19.44 -16.76
N ASP A 447 3.67 19.40 -18.00
CA ASP A 447 4.46 19.37 -19.22
C ASP A 447 4.32 20.64 -20.05
N VAL A 448 4.05 21.77 -19.38
CA VAL A 448 3.89 23.06 -20.06
C VAL A 448 5.13 23.41 -20.89
N GLU A 449 4.90 23.67 -22.18
CA GLU A 449 5.91 24.08 -23.15
C GLU A 449 5.29 25.00 -24.21
N GLY A 450 6.12 25.50 -25.13
CA GLY A 450 5.65 26.26 -26.29
C GLY A 450 4.79 27.47 -25.93
N ALA A 451 3.62 27.58 -26.55
CA ALA A 451 2.69 28.69 -26.36
C ALA A 451 2.20 28.84 -24.89
N GLY A 452 2.06 27.72 -24.17
CA GLY A 452 1.68 27.73 -22.76
C GLY A 452 2.73 28.38 -21.87
N GLU A 453 4.00 28.01 -22.05
CA GLU A 453 5.11 28.59 -21.29
C GLU A 453 5.30 30.07 -21.65
N GLU A 454 5.20 30.42 -22.93
CA GLU A 454 5.30 31.81 -23.39
C GLU A 454 4.21 32.69 -22.76
N LEU A 455 2.98 32.18 -22.67
CA LEU A 455 1.88 32.89 -22.00
C LEU A 455 2.12 33.11 -20.51
N LEU A 456 2.63 32.11 -19.80
CA LEU A 456 2.96 32.27 -18.37
C LEU A 456 4.03 33.35 -18.16
N VAL A 457 5.04 33.39 -19.03
CA VAL A 457 6.11 34.39 -18.97
C VAL A 457 5.58 35.80 -19.29
N LYS A 458 4.74 35.94 -20.32
CA LYS A 458 4.24 37.24 -20.79
C LYS A 458 3.08 37.80 -19.97
N SER A 459 2.31 36.96 -19.28
CA SER A 459 1.16 37.39 -18.48
C SER A 459 1.54 37.84 -17.06
N ASP A 460 2.83 37.81 -16.72
CA ASP A 460 3.40 38.23 -15.42
C ASP A 460 2.75 37.56 -14.18
N VAL A 461 2.23 36.35 -14.37
CA VAL A 461 1.65 35.52 -13.29
C VAL A 461 2.71 34.74 -12.52
N LEU A 462 3.90 34.58 -13.12
CA LEU A 462 5.04 33.90 -12.51
C LEU A 462 5.76 34.81 -11.51
N ARG A 463 6.24 34.21 -10.42
CA ARG A 463 7.10 34.85 -9.41
C ARG A 463 8.30 33.96 -9.12
N LYS A 464 9.12 34.34 -8.13
CA LYS A 464 10.18 33.48 -7.63
C LYS A 464 9.60 32.32 -6.82
N TYR A 465 10.21 31.14 -6.95
CA TYR A 465 9.83 29.94 -6.21
C TYR A 465 11.07 29.31 -5.56
N GLU A 466 10.97 28.72 -4.38
CA GLU A 466 12.10 28.00 -3.77
C GLU A 466 12.43 26.74 -4.56
N ILE A 467 11.39 26.01 -5.01
CA ILE A 467 11.52 24.75 -5.75
C ILE A 467 10.68 24.78 -7.02
N LEU A 468 11.25 24.28 -8.11
CA LEU A 468 10.58 24.06 -9.39
C LEU A 468 10.51 22.56 -9.71
N LYS A 469 9.32 22.01 -9.99
CA LYS A 469 9.23 20.77 -10.77
C LYS A 469 9.50 21.14 -12.23
N CYS A 470 10.50 20.54 -12.86
CA CYS A 470 10.85 20.84 -14.24
C CYS A 470 9.73 20.40 -15.18
N ALA A 471 9.35 21.27 -16.11
CA ALA A 471 8.35 20.93 -17.10
C ALA A 471 8.81 19.82 -18.04
N HIS A 472 7.87 18.95 -18.44
CA HIS A 472 8.07 17.96 -19.49
C HIS A 472 9.28 17.07 -19.24
N HIS A 473 9.40 16.60 -18.00
CA HIS A 473 10.44 15.68 -17.53
C HIS A 473 11.88 16.19 -17.78
N GLY A 474 12.05 17.50 -17.96
CA GLY A 474 13.33 18.11 -18.35
C GLY A 474 13.61 18.08 -19.87
N SER A 475 12.57 18.13 -20.70
CA SER A 475 12.65 18.30 -22.16
C SER A 475 13.49 19.51 -22.56
N LYS A 476 14.19 19.42 -23.69
CA LYS A 476 14.97 20.55 -24.25
C LYS A 476 14.10 21.77 -24.61
N ASN A 477 12.80 21.56 -24.85
CA ASN A 477 11.84 22.60 -25.26
C ASN A 477 11.16 23.32 -24.09
N SER A 478 11.34 22.85 -22.87
CA SER A 478 10.71 23.40 -21.66
C SER A 478 11.74 24.09 -20.75
N GLY A 479 11.27 24.96 -19.85
CA GLY A 479 12.14 25.71 -18.96
C GLY A 479 13.10 26.62 -19.74
N THR A 480 12.54 27.45 -20.62
CA THR A 480 13.31 28.44 -21.40
C THR A 480 14.07 29.40 -20.49
N ALA A 481 15.05 30.10 -21.06
CA ALA A 481 15.86 31.06 -20.29
C ALA A 481 15.01 32.16 -19.62
N ALA A 482 13.94 32.62 -20.30
CA ALA A 482 13.01 33.63 -19.79
C ALA A 482 12.13 33.07 -18.67
N PHE A 483 11.64 31.83 -18.82
CA PHE A 483 10.88 31.14 -17.76
C PHE A 483 11.71 30.96 -16.50
N LEU A 484 12.95 30.48 -16.63
CA LEU A 484 13.88 30.31 -15.50
C LEU A 484 14.34 31.65 -14.91
N GLU A 485 14.23 32.76 -15.65
CA GLU A 485 14.50 34.10 -15.13
C GLU A 485 13.41 34.60 -14.21
N LYS A 486 12.14 34.40 -14.62
CA LYS A 486 10.98 34.78 -13.82
C LYS A 486 10.86 33.91 -12.56
N THR A 487 11.10 32.60 -12.71
CA THR A 487 10.94 31.62 -11.61
C THR A 487 12.11 31.56 -10.62
N ASP A 488 13.33 31.87 -11.07
CA ASP A 488 14.57 31.96 -10.27
C ASP A 488 14.70 30.90 -9.14
N PRO A 489 14.56 29.59 -9.43
CA PRO A 489 14.46 28.58 -8.40
C PRO A 489 15.80 28.26 -7.73
N ARG A 490 15.78 27.96 -6.43
CA ARG A 490 16.99 27.49 -5.71
C ARG A 490 17.28 26.02 -5.99
N ALA A 491 16.22 25.21 -6.12
CA ALA A 491 16.31 23.80 -6.50
C ALA A 491 15.28 23.45 -7.58
N ALA A 492 15.62 22.47 -8.41
CA ALA A 492 14.75 21.93 -9.42
C ALA A 492 14.69 20.40 -9.30
N ILE A 493 13.48 19.85 -9.38
CA ILE A 493 13.23 18.40 -9.36
C ILE A 493 12.79 17.97 -10.76
N ILE A 494 13.41 16.93 -11.27
CA ILE A 494 13.13 16.31 -12.56
C ILE A 494 12.55 14.93 -12.28
N SER A 495 11.32 14.70 -12.76
CA SER A 495 10.72 13.37 -12.79
C SER A 495 11.01 12.77 -14.16
N ALA A 496 11.73 11.65 -14.21
CA ALA A 496 12.06 10.93 -15.44
C ALA A 496 12.38 9.45 -15.13
N GLY A 497 12.22 8.59 -16.13
CA GLY A 497 12.47 7.15 -16.02
C GLY A 497 13.88 6.77 -16.44
N ILE A 498 14.49 5.78 -15.79
CA ILE A 498 15.83 5.26 -16.15
C ILE A 498 15.80 4.75 -17.59
N ASP A 499 16.77 5.17 -18.41
CA ASP A 499 16.89 4.78 -19.82
C ASP A 499 15.61 5.01 -20.65
N ASN A 500 14.83 6.04 -20.31
CA ASN A 500 13.61 6.36 -21.05
C ASN A 500 13.91 6.68 -22.53
N ARG A 501 12.96 6.29 -23.40
CA ARG A 501 13.08 6.43 -24.86
C ARG A 501 13.18 7.87 -25.37
N TYR A 502 12.85 8.86 -24.54
CA TYR A 502 12.82 10.27 -24.93
C TYR A 502 14.15 10.99 -24.68
N GLY A 503 15.09 10.34 -23.97
CA GLY A 503 16.36 10.95 -23.58
C GLY A 503 16.20 12.01 -22.49
N HIS A 504 15.14 11.92 -21.67
CA HIS A 504 14.89 12.84 -20.57
C HIS A 504 15.75 12.51 -19.33
N PRO A 505 16.20 13.52 -18.57
CA PRO A 505 16.24 14.94 -18.94
C PRO A 505 17.29 15.21 -20.03
N HIS A 506 17.01 16.19 -20.87
CA HIS A 506 17.94 16.61 -21.93
C HIS A 506 19.13 17.41 -21.38
N GLU A 507 20.31 17.25 -21.98
CA GLU A 507 21.52 18.00 -21.60
C GLU A 507 21.34 19.52 -21.71
N GLU A 508 20.56 20.01 -22.68
CA GLU A 508 20.28 21.44 -22.84
C GLU A 508 19.61 22.02 -21.60
N THR A 509 18.64 21.29 -21.03
CA THR A 509 17.89 21.70 -19.83
C THR A 509 18.78 21.65 -18.61
N LEU A 510 19.55 20.56 -18.44
CA LEU A 510 20.55 20.45 -17.37
C LEU A 510 21.57 21.59 -17.43
N ASN A 511 22.03 21.95 -18.62
CA ASN A 511 22.96 23.05 -18.84
C ASN A 511 22.34 24.41 -18.50
N ARG A 512 21.06 24.65 -18.82
CA ARG A 512 20.33 25.87 -18.42
C ARG A 512 20.25 26.00 -16.90
N LEU A 513 19.88 24.93 -16.20
CA LEU A 513 19.81 24.89 -14.73
C LEU A 513 21.19 25.08 -14.08
N LYS A 514 22.22 24.40 -14.61
CA LYS A 514 23.61 24.52 -14.13
C LYS A 514 24.16 25.93 -14.30
N LYS A 515 23.92 26.59 -15.44
CA LYS A 515 24.34 27.99 -15.68
C LYS A 515 23.74 28.96 -14.65
N ARG A 516 22.53 28.68 -14.17
CA ARG A 516 21.84 29.45 -13.12
C ARG A 516 22.17 28.99 -11.70
N LYS A 517 23.07 28.01 -11.53
CA LYS A 517 23.47 27.42 -10.23
C LYS A 517 22.27 26.83 -9.46
N VAL A 518 21.27 26.33 -10.18
CA VAL A 518 20.11 25.64 -9.58
C VAL A 518 20.55 24.24 -9.16
N LYS A 519 20.24 23.85 -7.92
CA LYS A 519 20.51 22.47 -7.46
C LYS A 519 19.49 21.51 -8.07
N THR A 520 19.94 20.48 -8.77
CA THR A 520 19.06 19.53 -9.45
C THR A 520 18.92 18.23 -8.68
N TYR A 521 17.71 17.71 -8.61
CA TYR A 521 17.36 16.37 -8.12
C TYR A 521 16.63 15.63 -9.23
N ASN A 522 16.90 14.34 -9.41
CA ASN A 522 16.36 13.54 -10.50
C ASN A 522 15.91 12.16 -10.02
N THR A 523 14.66 11.80 -10.27
CA THR A 523 14.10 10.51 -9.84
C THR A 523 14.85 9.31 -10.40
N GLN A 524 15.48 9.44 -11.57
CA GLN A 524 16.30 8.38 -12.19
C GLN A 524 17.48 7.96 -11.31
N THR A 525 18.13 8.92 -10.65
CA THR A 525 19.37 8.70 -9.89
C THR A 525 19.16 8.73 -8.39
N ASP A 526 18.15 9.48 -7.95
CA ASP A 526 17.90 9.81 -6.56
C ASP A 526 16.71 9.01 -5.98
N GLY A 527 15.96 8.28 -6.83
CA GLY A 527 14.69 7.67 -6.47
C GLY A 527 13.64 8.73 -6.13
N ALA A 528 12.67 8.40 -5.29
CA ALA A 528 11.69 9.39 -4.83
C ALA A 528 12.38 10.57 -4.10
N VAL A 529 11.95 11.80 -4.38
CA VAL A 529 12.50 13.02 -3.77
C VAL A 529 11.44 13.63 -2.86
N THR A 530 11.71 13.65 -1.56
CA THR A 530 10.80 14.15 -0.53
C THR A 530 11.26 15.51 -0.02
N ILE A 531 10.37 16.49 -0.09
CA ILE A 531 10.49 17.81 0.51
C ILE A 531 9.64 17.85 1.76
N LYS A 532 10.20 18.33 2.87
CA LYS A 532 9.45 18.67 4.09
C LYS A 532 9.71 20.13 4.43
N SER A 533 8.67 20.81 4.91
CA SER A 533 8.77 22.20 5.35
C SER A 533 7.78 22.49 6.48
N ASP A 534 8.23 23.19 7.50
CA ASP A 534 7.39 23.77 8.57
C ASP A 534 6.86 25.17 8.19
N GLY A 535 7.18 25.64 6.98
CA GLY A 535 6.87 26.98 6.48
C GLY A 535 8.04 27.96 6.62
N ILE A 536 9.14 27.56 7.26
CA ILE A 536 10.35 28.38 7.42
C ILE A 536 11.58 27.62 6.90
N GLN A 537 11.77 26.39 7.39
CA GLN A 537 12.87 25.52 7.00
C GLN A 537 12.43 24.56 5.91
N ILE A 538 13.36 24.23 5.00
CA ILE A 538 13.13 23.31 3.90
C ILE A 538 14.19 22.21 3.98
N SER A 539 13.75 20.96 4.04
CA SER A 539 14.60 19.78 3.90
C SER A 539 14.22 19.00 2.66
N ILE A 540 15.21 18.65 1.83
CA ILE A 540 15.03 17.80 0.65
C ILE A 540 15.83 16.51 0.87
N GLU A 541 15.14 15.38 0.85
CA GLU A 541 15.68 14.03 1.06
C GLU A 541 15.44 13.19 -0.20
N SER A 542 16.47 12.46 -0.65
CA SER A 542 16.36 11.49 -1.74
C SER A 542 16.23 10.08 -1.18
N PHE A 543 15.42 9.24 -1.82
CA PHE A 543 15.23 7.84 -1.40
C PHE A 543 16.50 7.01 -1.57
N LEU A 544 17.17 7.17 -2.70
CA LEU A 544 18.50 6.61 -2.92
C LEU A 544 19.51 7.57 -2.29
N LEU A 545 20.25 7.07 -1.30
CA LEU A 545 21.42 7.77 -0.81
C LEU A 545 22.41 7.85 -1.98
N SER A 546 22.70 9.06 -2.45
CA SER A 546 23.66 9.30 -3.52
C SER A 546 24.95 8.52 -3.22
N LYS A 547 25.42 7.72 -4.18
CA LYS A 547 26.68 6.98 -4.09
C LYS A 547 27.87 7.89 -3.85
#